data_AF-A0A553DJ58-F1
#
_entry.id   AF-A0A553DJ58-F1
#
_cell.length_a   1.000
_cell.length_b   1.000
_cell.length_c   1.000
_cell.angle_alpha   90.00
_cell.angle_beta   90.00
_cell.angle_gamma   90.00
#
_symmetry.space_group_name_H-M   'P 1'
#
loop_
_entity.id
_entity.type
_entity.pdbx_description
1 polymer ?
#
loop_
_entity_poly.entity_id
_entity_poly.type
_entity_poly.pdbx_seq_one_letter_code
_entity_poly.pdbx_strand_id
1 'polypeptide(L)'
;MENNFFQKNNPNRQKLIKPLTDSDSPQETDTSILLKGATLVKGQNIQLKMSKKDVKNYIQDLKHLQDCLKTALKLELSTIPPYLCGLYTIKEGSNVEAAGLIRSVVVEEMLHMILVANILNAITDPKTIKKGDTLFNVKEIIPSYPTPLPGGIVPEVPKGMPPFEVQLLRFSREALEEFATIERPSDPKAPITKNFDSIGQFYESIRYGLLRLNETTPGGIFIGDPKRQIAPEHYYGSGGKITKVITYEDAEEAIGEIVGQGEGIDGTITTEHVLFGENIEYAHYFKFQEISYGRMYSANDTNFQMPVRSVPTGRPFAISWSSVYNMKANPKNERL
;
A
#
# COMPACT_ATOMS: atom_id res chain seq x y z
N MET A 1 -17.78 23.74 2.87
CA MET A 1 -17.40 24.41 1.60
C MET A 1 -16.45 23.48 0.88
N GLU A 2 -16.97 22.77 -0.11
CA GLU A 2 -16.17 21.93 -1.01
C GLU A 2 -15.16 22.81 -1.74
N ASN A 3 -13.96 22.28 -1.98
CA ASN A 3 -12.88 23.05 -2.57
C ASN A 3 -13.21 23.29 -4.06
N ASN A 4 -13.72 24.48 -4.39
CA ASN A 4 -14.13 24.88 -5.74
C ASN A 4 -13.05 24.66 -6.81
N PHE A 5 -11.77 24.55 -6.43
CA PHE A 5 -10.68 24.22 -7.35
C PHE A 5 -10.76 22.78 -7.88
N PHE A 6 -11.21 21.83 -7.06
CA PHE A 6 -11.36 20.43 -7.46
C PHE A 6 -12.64 20.21 -8.28
N GLN A 7 -13.75 20.84 -7.90
CA GLN A 7 -15.00 20.80 -8.69
C GLN A 7 -14.83 21.43 -10.08
N LYS A 8 -13.96 22.44 -10.22
CA LYS A 8 -13.63 23.04 -11.53
C LYS A 8 -12.84 22.11 -12.44
N ASN A 9 -12.07 21.18 -11.85
CA ASN A 9 -11.22 20.24 -12.57
C ASN A 9 -11.83 18.82 -12.69
N ASN A 10 -12.91 18.51 -11.95
CA ASN A 10 -13.50 17.16 -11.85
C ASN A 10 -15.05 17.11 -11.81
N PRO A 11 -15.81 17.83 -12.67
CA PRO A 11 -17.27 17.95 -12.53
C PRO A 11 -18.08 16.67 -12.83
N ASN A 12 -17.48 15.62 -13.42
CA ASN A 12 -18.20 14.40 -13.83
C ASN A 12 -17.90 13.16 -12.96
N ARG A 13 -17.03 13.25 -11.95
CA ARG A 13 -16.55 12.08 -11.18
C ARG A 13 -17.51 11.64 -10.05
N GLN A 14 -18.39 12.53 -9.56
CA GLN A 14 -19.40 12.22 -8.54
C GLN A 14 -20.54 11.30 -9.02
N LYS A 15 -20.64 11.00 -10.33
CA LYS A 15 -21.76 10.21 -10.89
C LYS A 15 -21.66 8.70 -10.68
N LEU A 16 -20.56 8.18 -10.15
CA LEU A 16 -20.33 6.75 -9.93
C LEU A 16 -20.73 6.25 -8.53
N ILE A 17 -21.13 7.14 -7.62
CA ILE A 17 -21.61 6.78 -6.28
C ILE A 17 -23.04 7.28 -6.16
N LYS A 18 -24.02 6.40 -6.34
CA LYS A 18 -25.40 6.68 -5.90
C LYS A 18 -25.49 6.34 -4.42
N PRO A 19 -25.85 7.29 -3.53
CA PRO A 19 -26.26 6.95 -2.17
C PRO A 19 -27.54 6.12 -2.23
N LEU A 20 -27.59 5.00 -1.51
CA LEU A 20 -28.86 4.32 -1.23
C LEU A 20 -29.55 5.08 -0.09
N THR A 21 -30.81 5.43 -0.33
CA THR A 21 -31.73 6.05 0.62
C THR A 21 -32.19 5.05 1.67
N ASP A 22 -32.43 5.55 2.88
CA ASP A 22 -32.93 4.80 4.04
C ASP A 22 -34.20 3.99 3.71
N SER A 23 -34.14 2.66 3.85
CA SER A 23 -35.08 1.85 4.66
C SER A 23 -34.86 0.34 4.46
N ASP A 24 -35.24 -0.39 5.51
CA ASP A 24 -35.61 -1.81 5.59
C ASP A 24 -34.52 -2.86 5.85
N SER A 25 -34.48 -3.26 7.13
CA SER A 25 -33.85 -4.45 7.70
C SER A 25 -34.46 -5.76 7.16
N PRO A 26 -33.64 -6.82 6.99
CA PRO A 26 -34.13 -8.15 7.33
C PRO A 26 -33.16 -9.04 8.12
N GLN A 27 -33.79 -10.02 8.76
CA GLN A 27 -33.39 -10.97 9.80
C GLN A 27 -32.23 -11.92 9.45
N GLU A 28 -31.51 -12.30 10.52
CA GLU A 28 -30.47 -13.32 10.57
C GLU A 28 -30.98 -14.72 10.21
N THR A 29 -30.20 -15.46 9.41
CA THR A 29 -30.26 -16.93 9.37
C THR A 29 -28.87 -17.54 9.51
N ASP A 30 -28.75 -18.34 10.56
CA ASP A 30 -27.62 -19.16 10.96
C ASP A 30 -27.27 -20.21 9.89
N THR A 31 -26.01 -20.28 9.45
CA THR A 31 -25.44 -21.51 8.86
C THR A 31 -23.96 -21.66 9.19
N SER A 32 -23.67 -22.62 10.07
CA SER A 32 -22.34 -23.12 10.38
C SER A 32 -21.73 -23.87 9.19
N ILE A 33 -20.57 -23.45 8.68
CA ILE A 33 -19.78 -24.24 7.74
C ILE A 33 -18.34 -24.39 8.28
N LEU A 34 -17.94 -25.66 8.44
CA LEU A 34 -16.64 -26.09 8.93
C LEU A 34 -15.49 -25.63 8.02
N LEU A 35 -14.54 -24.88 8.58
CA LEU A 35 -13.22 -24.64 8.02
C LEU A 35 -12.33 -25.88 8.20
N LYS A 36 -11.98 -26.55 7.10
CA LYS A 36 -10.86 -27.50 7.06
C LYS A 36 -9.59 -26.74 6.72
N GLY A 37 -8.64 -26.75 7.65
CA GLY A 37 -7.33 -26.11 7.51
C GLY A 37 -6.55 -26.61 6.30
N ALA A 38 -5.91 -25.68 5.60
CA ALA A 38 -4.97 -25.97 4.52
C ALA A 38 -3.54 -25.69 5.00
N THR A 39 -2.72 -26.72 4.86
CA THR A 39 -1.29 -26.80 5.20
C THR A 39 -0.47 -25.99 4.19
N LEU A 40 0.53 -25.23 4.68
CA LEU A 40 1.52 -24.52 3.86
C LEU A 40 2.22 -25.47 2.87
N VAL A 41 2.10 -25.19 1.56
CA VAL A 41 2.77 -25.95 0.50
C VAL A 41 4.03 -25.20 0.04
N LYS A 42 5.20 -25.71 0.43
CA LYS A 42 6.50 -25.33 -0.14
C LYS A 42 6.53 -25.65 -1.64
N GLY A 43 6.94 -24.67 -2.46
CA GLY A 43 7.37 -24.91 -3.85
C GLY A 43 6.40 -24.52 -4.95
N GLN A 44 5.61 -23.44 -4.80
CA GLN A 44 4.92 -22.88 -5.97
C GLN A 44 5.93 -22.18 -6.90
N ASN A 45 5.89 -22.52 -8.19
CA ASN A 45 6.54 -21.76 -9.24
C ASN A 45 6.01 -20.33 -9.20
N ILE A 46 6.84 -19.38 -8.79
CA ILE A 46 6.51 -17.95 -8.76
C ILE A 46 6.16 -17.52 -10.19
N GLN A 47 4.88 -17.26 -10.44
CA GLN A 47 4.42 -16.81 -11.74
C GLN A 47 4.66 -15.31 -11.85
N LEU A 48 5.87 -14.95 -12.29
CA LEU A 48 6.25 -13.57 -12.56
C LEU A 48 5.25 -12.94 -13.54
N LYS A 49 4.60 -11.84 -13.12
CA LYS A 49 3.68 -11.07 -13.97
C LYS A 49 4.41 -10.26 -15.04
N MET A 50 5.71 -9.99 -14.84
CA MET A 50 6.61 -9.43 -15.85
C MET A 50 7.32 -10.52 -16.63
N SER A 51 7.59 -10.27 -17.92
CA SER A 51 8.52 -11.14 -18.62
C SER A 51 9.91 -11.03 -17.96
N LYS A 52 10.57 -12.18 -17.77
CA LYS A 52 11.96 -12.25 -17.25
C LYS A 52 12.92 -11.30 -17.99
N LYS A 53 12.63 -11.03 -19.27
CA LYS A 53 13.38 -10.11 -20.13
C LYS A 53 13.13 -8.65 -19.75
N ASP A 54 11.90 -8.25 -19.48
CA ASP A 54 11.54 -6.87 -19.16
C ASP A 54 12.10 -6.44 -17.81
N VAL A 55 11.98 -7.29 -16.79
CA VAL A 55 12.59 -6.96 -15.48
C VAL A 55 14.12 -6.91 -15.57
N LYS A 56 14.73 -7.82 -16.35
CA LYS A 56 16.19 -7.80 -16.59
C LYS A 56 16.65 -6.50 -17.27
N ASN A 57 15.81 -5.92 -18.12
CA ASN A 57 16.10 -4.62 -18.75
C ASN A 57 15.90 -3.46 -17.78
N TYR A 58 14.93 -3.57 -16.86
CA TYR A 58 14.68 -2.58 -15.82
C TYR A 58 15.74 -2.64 -14.72
N ILE A 59 15.70 -3.62 -13.81
CA ILE A 59 16.74 -3.82 -12.79
C ILE A 59 17.91 -4.53 -13.43
N GLN A 60 19.01 -3.82 -13.66
CA GLN A 60 20.16 -4.32 -14.42
C GLN A 60 21.17 -5.01 -13.49
N ASP A 61 21.60 -4.29 -12.45
CA ASP A 61 22.63 -4.71 -11.51
C ASP A 61 22.24 -4.42 -10.05
N LEU A 62 23.12 -4.81 -9.12
CA LEU A 62 22.93 -4.61 -7.68
C LEU A 62 22.77 -3.13 -7.31
N LYS A 63 23.50 -2.25 -7.99
CA LYS A 63 23.43 -0.80 -7.73
C LYS A 63 22.06 -0.26 -8.12
N HIS A 64 21.53 -0.66 -9.27
CA HIS A 64 20.19 -0.26 -9.67
C HIS A 64 19.12 -0.84 -8.73
N LEU A 65 19.25 -2.09 -8.28
CA LEU A 65 18.34 -2.66 -7.28
C LEU A 65 18.34 -1.86 -5.97
N GLN A 66 19.51 -1.45 -5.48
CA GLN A 66 19.62 -0.57 -4.30
C GLN A 66 18.94 0.79 -4.52
N ASP A 67 19.05 1.36 -5.73
CA ASP A 67 18.40 2.62 -6.07
C ASP A 67 16.88 2.47 -6.20
N CYS A 68 16.39 1.32 -6.70
CA CYS A 68 14.97 0.96 -6.66
C CYS A 68 14.46 0.84 -5.21
N LEU A 69 15.20 0.21 -4.29
CA LEU A 69 14.81 0.12 -2.87
C LEU A 69 14.81 1.49 -2.18
N LYS A 70 15.73 2.39 -2.51
CA LYS A 70 15.67 3.79 -2.05
C LYS A 70 14.44 4.52 -2.59
N THR A 71 14.06 4.21 -3.83
CA THR A 71 12.83 4.73 -4.44
C THR A 71 11.59 4.15 -3.76
N ALA A 72 11.61 2.88 -3.35
CA ALA A 72 10.58 2.25 -2.55
C ALA A 72 10.43 2.94 -1.18
N LEU A 73 11.53 3.24 -0.47
CA LEU A 73 11.45 4.04 0.77
C LEU A 73 10.77 5.40 0.56
N LYS A 74 11.05 6.05 -0.57
CA LYS A 74 10.41 7.30 -0.95
C LYS A 74 8.93 7.10 -1.29
N LEU A 75 8.56 5.97 -1.90
CA LEU A 75 7.19 5.60 -2.23
C LEU A 75 6.36 5.43 -0.95
N GLU A 76 6.79 4.57 -0.03
CA GLU A 76 6.12 4.36 1.26
C GLU A 76 6.03 5.66 2.07
N LEU A 77 7.10 6.47 2.08
CA LEU A 77 7.05 7.78 2.74
C LEU A 77 6.12 8.77 2.01
N SER A 78 5.81 8.55 0.73
CA SER A 78 4.92 9.42 -0.03
C SER A 78 3.43 9.21 0.27
N THR A 79 3.06 8.05 0.81
CA THR A 79 1.67 7.69 1.17
C THR A 79 1.33 8.07 2.61
N ILE A 80 2.31 8.00 3.53
CA ILE A 80 2.11 8.28 4.96
C ILE A 80 1.55 9.70 5.24
N PRO A 81 2.15 10.81 4.75
CA PRO A 81 1.63 12.16 5.02
C PRO A 81 0.21 12.43 4.51
N PRO A 82 -0.19 12.03 3.29
CA PRO A 82 -1.59 12.10 2.83
C PRO A 82 -2.56 11.38 3.78
N TYR A 83 -2.24 10.14 4.17
CA TYR A 83 -3.09 9.34 5.05
C TYR A 83 -3.18 9.97 6.45
N LEU A 84 -2.06 10.49 6.96
CA LEU A 84 -2.04 11.24 8.21
C LEU A 84 -2.83 12.56 8.15
N CYS A 85 -2.81 13.28 7.02
CA CYS A 85 -3.64 14.47 6.85
C CYS A 85 -5.13 14.12 6.86
N GLY A 86 -5.51 13.03 6.18
CA GLY A 86 -6.85 12.46 6.28
C GLY A 86 -7.22 12.12 7.72
N LEU A 87 -6.41 11.30 8.38
CA LEU A 87 -6.64 10.84 9.75
C LEU A 87 -6.78 11.99 10.75
N TYR A 88 -5.79 12.90 10.81
CA TYR A 88 -5.73 13.93 11.84
C TYR A 88 -6.67 15.10 11.62
N THR A 89 -7.33 15.17 10.46
CA THR A 89 -8.41 16.13 10.25
C THR A 89 -9.77 15.61 10.69
N ILE A 90 -9.92 14.32 10.99
CA ILE A 90 -11.14 13.80 11.64
C ILE A 90 -11.25 14.38 13.05
N LYS A 91 -12.42 14.92 13.43
CA LYS A 91 -12.62 15.44 14.79
C LYS A 91 -12.63 14.30 15.79
N GLU A 92 -12.04 14.54 16.96
CA GLU A 92 -11.98 13.57 18.06
C GLU A 92 -13.39 13.06 18.43
N GLY A 93 -13.52 11.75 18.62
CA GLY A 93 -14.79 11.08 18.90
C GLY A 93 -15.75 10.94 17.72
N SER A 94 -15.41 11.42 16.52
CA SER A 94 -16.21 11.25 15.30
C SER A 94 -15.55 10.29 14.31
N ASN A 95 -16.33 9.70 13.40
CA ASN A 95 -15.87 8.80 12.34
C ASN A 95 -14.87 7.73 12.85
N VAL A 96 -15.18 7.13 14.01
CA VAL A 96 -14.24 6.28 14.76
C VAL A 96 -13.76 5.10 13.92
N GLU A 97 -14.66 4.43 13.20
CA GLU A 97 -14.32 3.34 12.29
C GLU A 97 -13.39 3.80 11.17
N ALA A 98 -13.68 4.92 10.51
CA ALA A 98 -12.84 5.45 9.44
C ALA A 98 -11.45 5.84 9.95
N ALA A 99 -11.37 6.47 11.13
CA ALA A 99 -10.10 6.81 11.76
C ALA A 99 -9.30 5.56 12.15
N GLY A 100 -9.97 4.49 12.61
CA GLY A 100 -9.34 3.19 12.89
C GLY A 100 -8.75 2.56 11.64
N LEU A 101 -9.53 2.49 10.55
CA LEU A 101 -9.09 1.92 9.28
C LEU A 101 -7.90 2.71 8.69
N ILE A 102 -7.98 4.03 8.59
CA ILE A 102 -6.87 4.86 8.08
C ILE A 102 -5.62 4.70 8.97
N ARG A 103 -5.79 4.69 10.30
CA ARG A 103 -4.66 4.50 11.23
C ARG A 103 -3.99 3.14 11.00
N SER A 104 -4.76 2.08 10.77
CA SER A 104 -4.18 0.76 10.49
C SER A 104 -3.29 0.79 9.25
N VAL A 105 -3.78 1.38 8.15
CA VAL A 105 -3.00 1.55 6.91
C VAL A 105 -1.75 2.37 7.15
N VAL A 106 -1.82 3.50 7.86
CA VAL A 106 -0.63 4.31 8.19
C VAL A 106 0.45 3.51 8.91
N VAL A 107 0.04 2.65 9.85
CA VAL A 107 0.98 1.82 10.61
C VAL A 107 1.59 0.73 9.71
N GLU A 108 0.80 0.16 8.80
CA GLU A 108 1.27 -0.78 7.77
C GLU A 108 2.27 -0.11 6.81
N GLU A 109 2.01 1.09 6.30
CA GLU A 109 2.98 1.83 5.45
C GLU A 109 4.30 2.14 6.18
N MET A 110 4.23 2.42 7.50
CA MET A 110 5.44 2.57 8.33
C MET A 110 6.19 1.24 8.50
N LEU A 111 5.48 0.12 8.60
CA LEU A 111 6.07 -1.22 8.58
C LEU A 111 6.74 -1.50 7.23
N HIS A 112 6.11 -1.12 6.11
CA HIS A 112 6.68 -1.31 4.77
C HIS A 112 8.01 -0.57 4.63
N MET A 113 8.10 0.66 5.13
CA MET A 113 9.38 1.39 5.19
C MET A 113 10.47 0.60 5.94
N ILE A 114 10.12 -0.05 7.05
CA ILE A 114 11.06 -0.87 7.83
C ILE A 114 11.50 -2.09 7.03
N LEU A 115 10.57 -2.80 6.40
CA LEU A 115 10.85 -3.99 5.59
C LEU A 115 11.76 -3.66 4.40
N VAL A 116 11.46 -2.57 3.67
CA VAL A 116 12.32 -2.08 2.59
C VAL A 116 13.71 -1.70 3.09
N ALA A 117 13.80 -1.02 4.25
CA ALA A 117 15.08 -0.67 4.85
C ALA A 117 15.89 -1.91 5.27
N ASN A 118 15.24 -2.94 5.81
CA ASN A 118 15.85 -4.22 6.15
C ASN A 118 16.44 -4.91 4.92
N ILE A 119 15.68 -4.98 3.81
CA ILE A 119 16.16 -5.51 2.53
C ILE A 119 17.36 -4.71 2.01
N LEU A 120 17.27 -3.38 1.99
CA LEU A 120 18.35 -2.52 1.51
C LEU A 120 19.63 -2.69 2.34
N ASN A 121 19.51 -2.80 3.66
CA ASN A 121 20.64 -3.09 4.55
C ASN A 121 21.23 -4.48 4.27
N ALA A 122 20.39 -5.48 4.01
CA ALA A 122 20.81 -6.86 3.79
C ALA A 122 21.60 -7.03 2.47
N ILE A 123 21.29 -6.24 1.44
CA ILE A 123 21.98 -6.31 0.14
C ILE A 123 23.11 -5.30 -0.06
N THR A 124 23.44 -4.52 0.98
CA THR A 124 24.51 -3.51 0.89
C THR A 124 25.70 -3.88 1.75
N ASP A 125 26.87 -4.07 1.13
CA ASP A 125 28.12 -4.28 1.87
C ASP A 125 28.44 -3.02 2.70
N PRO A 126 28.48 -3.11 4.04
CA PRO A 126 28.79 -1.97 4.90
C PRO A 126 30.15 -1.33 4.61
N LYS A 127 31.10 -2.04 4.00
CA LYS A 127 32.42 -1.51 3.62
C LYS A 127 32.35 -0.51 2.47
N THR A 128 31.27 -0.52 1.69
CA THR A 128 31.02 0.46 0.62
C THR A 128 30.55 1.81 1.16
N ILE A 129 30.16 1.86 2.43
CA ILE A 129 29.68 3.06 3.11
C ILE A 129 30.85 3.64 3.91
N LYS A 130 31.22 4.90 3.64
CA LYS A 130 32.28 5.55 4.42
C LYS A 130 31.84 5.71 5.86
N LYS A 131 32.80 5.65 6.79
CA LYS A 131 32.53 5.86 8.21
C LYS A 131 31.89 7.24 8.43
N GLY A 132 30.68 7.25 8.97
CA GLY A 132 29.90 8.48 9.22
C GLY A 132 28.84 8.77 8.17
N ASP A 133 28.87 8.10 7.01
CA ASP A 133 27.86 8.24 5.97
C ASP A 133 26.67 7.30 6.22
N THR A 134 25.52 7.67 5.66
CA THR A 134 24.30 6.84 5.60
C THR A 134 24.14 6.23 4.22
N LEU A 135 23.28 5.20 4.09
CA LEU A 135 22.97 4.55 2.80
C LEU A 135 22.37 5.52 1.77
N PHE A 136 21.65 6.52 2.25
CA PHE A 136 21.05 7.59 1.47
C PHE A 136 20.85 8.82 2.38
N ASN A 137 20.71 9.99 1.79
CA ASN A 137 20.37 11.19 2.56
C ASN A 137 18.84 11.23 2.75
N VAL A 138 18.38 11.32 3.99
CA VAL A 138 16.93 11.35 4.30
C VAL A 138 16.21 12.48 3.55
N LYS A 139 16.88 13.60 3.27
CA LYS A 139 16.30 14.70 2.48
C LYS A 139 15.94 14.31 1.05
N GLU A 140 16.56 13.28 0.49
CA GLU A 140 16.30 12.81 -0.89
C GLU A 140 15.01 11.99 -1.00
N ILE A 141 14.59 11.38 0.11
CA ILE A 141 13.37 10.56 0.16
C ILE A 141 12.15 11.32 0.71
N ILE A 142 12.32 12.52 1.26
CA ILE A 142 11.19 13.34 1.71
C ILE A 142 10.47 13.94 0.49
N PRO A 143 9.21 13.59 0.23
CA PRO A 143 8.43 14.14 -0.88
C PRO A 143 8.06 15.61 -0.64
N SER A 144 7.89 16.35 -1.75
CA SER A 144 7.30 17.70 -1.74
C SER A 144 5.94 17.62 -2.43
N TYR A 145 4.86 17.91 -1.69
CA TYR A 145 3.50 17.78 -2.22
C TYR A 145 2.99 19.06 -2.91
N PRO A 146 2.15 18.92 -3.96
CA PRO A 146 1.76 17.66 -4.60
C PRO A 146 2.91 17.00 -5.37
N THR A 147 2.89 15.68 -5.48
CA THR A 147 3.95 14.89 -6.11
C THR A 147 3.37 13.72 -6.92
N PRO A 148 3.96 13.32 -8.05
CA PRO A 148 3.68 12.01 -8.62
C PRO A 148 4.11 10.91 -7.65
N LEU A 149 3.58 9.69 -7.82
CA LEU A 149 4.09 8.52 -7.14
C LEU A 149 5.53 8.22 -7.61
N PRO A 150 6.47 7.94 -6.69
CA PRO A 150 7.82 7.50 -7.03
C PRO A 150 7.86 6.19 -7.82
N GLY A 151 9.02 5.84 -8.38
CA GLY A 151 9.22 4.54 -9.05
C GLY A 151 8.72 4.48 -10.50
N GLY A 152 8.13 5.56 -11.03
CA GLY A 152 7.50 5.53 -12.35
C GLY A 152 6.13 4.85 -12.32
N ILE A 153 5.48 4.85 -11.15
CA ILE A 153 4.11 4.37 -10.97
C ILE A 153 3.15 5.46 -11.49
N VAL A 154 2.31 5.09 -12.44
CA VAL A 154 1.35 5.99 -13.09
C VAL A 154 -0.03 5.33 -13.04
N PRO A 155 -0.80 5.58 -11.97
CA PRO A 155 -2.14 5.04 -11.86
C PRO A 155 -3.03 5.46 -13.03
N GLU A 156 -3.91 4.56 -13.45
CA GLU A 156 -4.88 4.84 -14.51
C GLU A 156 -5.83 5.96 -14.07
N VAL A 157 -5.90 7.02 -14.88
CA VAL A 157 -6.86 8.11 -14.74
C VAL A 157 -7.79 8.18 -15.95
N PRO A 158 -9.05 8.67 -15.80
CA PRO A 158 -9.96 8.82 -16.93
C PRO A 158 -9.35 9.61 -18.09
N LYS A 159 -9.68 9.23 -19.33
CA LYS A 159 -9.15 9.87 -20.54
C LYS A 159 -9.40 11.38 -20.52
N GLY A 160 -8.35 12.17 -20.75
CA GLY A 160 -8.40 13.64 -20.78
C GLY A 160 -8.13 14.30 -19.41
N MET A 161 -7.88 13.51 -18.37
CA MET A 161 -7.45 14.01 -17.07
C MET A 161 -5.94 14.24 -17.02
N PRO A 162 -5.45 15.22 -16.23
CA PRO A 162 -4.03 15.31 -15.91
C PRO A 162 -3.51 14.03 -15.24
N PRO A 163 -2.19 13.78 -15.32
CA PRO A 163 -1.55 12.72 -14.56
C PRO A 163 -1.88 12.80 -13.07
N PHE A 164 -1.94 11.65 -12.41
CA PHE A 164 -2.20 11.55 -10.98
C PHE A 164 -1.03 12.15 -10.18
N GLU A 165 -1.34 13.03 -9.23
CA GLU A 165 -0.42 13.54 -8.23
C GLU A 165 -1.04 13.37 -6.85
N VAL A 166 -0.27 12.80 -5.93
CA VAL A 166 -0.60 12.67 -4.51
C VAL A 166 -0.65 14.06 -3.87
N GLN A 167 -1.73 14.34 -3.14
CA GLN A 167 -2.00 15.62 -2.51
C GLN A 167 -2.04 15.45 -0.98
N LEU A 168 -1.94 16.57 -0.26
CA LEU A 168 -2.27 16.61 1.17
C LEU A 168 -3.69 17.15 1.31
N LEU A 169 -4.64 16.26 1.60
CA LEU A 169 -6.06 16.57 1.72
C LEU A 169 -6.57 16.28 3.14
N ARG A 170 -7.58 17.04 3.57
CA ARG A 170 -8.35 16.68 4.77
C ARG A 170 -9.26 15.49 4.46
N PHE A 171 -9.74 14.82 5.50
CA PHE A 171 -10.75 13.78 5.36
C PHE A 171 -11.95 14.29 4.56
N SER A 172 -12.15 13.69 3.40
CA SER A 172 -13.21 13.99 2.46
C SER A 172 -13.33 12.83 1.46
N ARG A 173 -14.37 12.87 0.63
CA ARG A 173 -14.53 11.88 -0.44
C ARG A 173 -13.37 11.94 -1.42
N GLU A 174 -12.87 13.14 -1.71
CA GLU A 174 -11.72 13.35 -2.59
C GLU A 174 -10.44 12.73 -2.01
N ALA A 175 -10.21 12.84 -0.71
CA ALA A 175 -9.08 12.17 -0.06
C ALA A 175 -9.19 10.66 -0.16
N LEU A 176 -10.36 10.08 0.08
CA LEU A 176 -10.56 8.63 -0.04
C LEU A 176 -10.44 8.13 -1.49
N GLU A 177 -10.91 8.91 -2.46
CA GLU A 177 -10.68 8.61 -3.88
C GLU A 177 -9.19 8.61 -4.22
N GLU A 178 -8.43 9.54 -3.66
CA GLU A 178 -6.97 9.59 -3.80
C GLU A 178 -6.32 8.35 -3.17
N PHE A 179 -6.67 8.02 -1.93
CA PHE A 179 -6.12 6.86 -1.22
C PHE A 179 -6.43 5.55 -1.97
N ALA A 180 -7.68 5.37 -2.41
CA ALA A 180 -8.06 4.22 -3.23
C ALA A 180 -7.39 4.21 -4.61
N THR A 181 -6.96 5.36 -5.15
CA THR A 181 -6.21 5.42 -6.41
C THR A 181 -4.75 5.01 -6.20
N ILE A 182 -4.15 5.36 -5.07
CA ILE A 182 -2.78 4.95 -4.69
C ILE A 182 -2.72 3.43 -4.54
N GLU A 183 -3.66 2.84 -3.80
CA GLU A 183 -3.66 1.41 -3.46
C GLU A 183 -4.32 0.51 -4.51
N ARG A 184 -4.78 1.06 -5.63
CA ARG A 184 -5.55 0.29 -6.61
C ARG A 184 -4.68 -0.85 -7.16
N PRO A 185 -5.11 -2.11 -7.03
CA PRO A 185 -4.35 -3.21 -7.60
C PRO A 185 -4.39 -3.15 -9.13
N SER A 186 -3.29 -3.55 -9.76
CA SER A 186 -3.22 -3.70 -11.22
C SER A 186 -3.98 -4.94 -11.70
N ASP A 187 -4.36 -4.96 -12.98
CA ASP A 187 -4.81 -6.21 -13.61
C ASP A 187 -3.64 -7.22 -13.57
N PRO A 188 -3.82 -8.42 -13.00
CA PRO A 188 -2.77 -9.45 -12.97
C PRO A 188 -2.21 -9.80 -14.36
N LYS A 189 -2.96 -9.49 -15.43
CA LYS A 189 -2.59 -9.71 -16.83
C LYS A 189 -2.09 -8.45 -17.53
N ALA A 190 -2.10 -7.29 -16.87
CA ALA A 190 -1.60 -6.05 -17.46
C ALA A 190 -0.10 -6.22 -17.80
N PRO A 191 0.30 -5.93 -19.04
CA PRO A 191 1.71 -5.94 -19.40
C PRO A 191 2.39 -4.79 -18.68
N ILE A 192 3.44 -5.10 -17.92
CA ILE A 192 4.23 -4.08 -17.26
C ILE A 192 5.13 -3.42 -18.33
N THR A 193 4.95 -2.12 -18.54
CA THR A 193 5.59 -1.38 -19.65
C THR A 193 6.83 -0.62 -19.14
N LYS A 194 7.12 0.58 -19.69
CA LYS A 194 8.17 1.48 -19.16
C LYS A 194 7.80 2.09 -17.81
N ASN A 195 6.51 2.15 -17.51
CA ASN A 195 5.94 2.62 -16.25
C ASN A 195 5.21 1.45 -15.58
N PHE A 196 4.96 1.59 -14.28
CA PHE A 196 4.14 0.66 -13.50
C PHE A 196 2.73 1.21 -13.36
N ASP A 197 1.72 0.34 -13.45
CA ASP A 197 0.33 0.74 -13.27
C ASP A 197 -0.08 0.75 -11.78
N SER A 198 0.67 0.05 -10.92
CA SER A 198 0.41 -0.07 -9.48
C SER A 198 1.70 -0.26 -8.66
N ILE A 199 1.60 -0.08 -7.33
CA ILE A 199 2.70 -0.26 -6.37
C ILE A 199 3.21 -1.71 -6.38
N GLY A 200 2.29 -2.68 -6.43
CA GLY A 200 2.57 -4.10 -6.52
C GLY A 200 3.38 -4.47 -7.75
N GLN A 201 3.14 -3.86 -8.92
CA GLN A 201 3.97 -4.11 -10.10
C GLN A 201 5.42 -3.61 -9.91
N PHE A 202 5.58 -2.47 -9.24
CA PHE A 202 6.91 -1.96 -8.90
C PHE A 202 7.64 -2.91 -7.96
N TYR A 203 6.97 -3.42 -6.92
CA TYR A 203 7.54 -4.41 -6.01
C TYR A 203 7.82 -5.76 -6.65
N GLU A 204 7.01 -6.23 -7.59
CA GLU A 204 7.28 -7.44 -8.37
C GLU A 204 8.58 -7.31 -9.19
N SER A 205 8.88 -6.11 -9.69
CA SER A 205 10.16 -5.85 -10.36
C SER A 205 11.35 -5.99 -9.39
N ILE A 206 11.21 -5.49 -8.15
CA ILE A 206 12.21 -5.60 -7.09
C ILE A 206 12.38 -7.07 -6.68
N ARG A 207 11.28 -7.79 -6.45
CA ARG A 207 11.24 -9.21 -6.10
C ARG A 207 12.04 -10.05 -7.08
N TYR A 208 11.77 -9.90 -8.38
CA TYR A 208 12.54 -10.60 -9.41
C TYR A 208 14.00 -10.13 -9.48
N GLY A 209 14.26 -8.83 -9.30
CA GLY A 209 15.61 -8.30 -9.21
C GLY A 209 16.44 -8.98 -8.12
N LEU A 210 15.87 -9.15 -6.92
CA LEU A 210 16.45 -9.86 -5.79
C LEU A 210 16.76 -11.31 -6.16
N LEU A 211 15.78 -12.06 -6.67
CA LEU A 211 15.95 -13.47 -7.05
C LEU A 211 17.09 -13.64 -8.06
N ARG A 212 17.00 -12.91 -9.19
CA ARG A 212 17.93 -13.04 -10.29
C ARG A 212 19.36 -12.67 -9.86
N LEU A 213 19.52 -11.55 -9.14
CA LEU A 213 20.85 -11.10 -8.73
C LEU A 213 21.43 -12.01 -7.65
N ASN A 214 20.61 -12.57 -6.76
CA ASN A 214 21.06 -13.56 -5.79
C ASN A 214 21.56 -14.85 -6.44
N GLU A 215 20.83 -15.37 -7.44
CA GLU A 215 21.22 -16.59 -8.17
C GLU A 215 22.46 -16.39 -9.07
N THR A 216 22.62 -15.19 -9.63
CA THR A 216 23.67 -14.92 -10.64
C THR A 216 24.97 -14.36 -10.05
N THR A 217 24.94 -13.87 -8.81
CA THR A 217 26.13 -13.36 -8.12
C THR A 217 26.80 -14.50 -7.34
N PRO A 218 28.09 -14.82 -7.58
CA PRO A 218 28.78 -15.83 -6.78
C PRO A 218 28.77 -15.48 -5.29
N GLY A 219 28.19 -16.36 -4.46
CA GLY A 219 28.04 -16.13 -3.02
C GLY A 219 26.78 -15.34 -2.62
N GLY A 220 25.92 -14.97 -3.59
CA GLY A 220 24.67 -14.23 -3.35
C GLY A 220 24.88 -12.73 -3.15
N ILE A 221 23.78 -12.01 -2.94
CA ILE A 221 23.79 -10.55 -2.72
C ILE A 221 23.50 -10.14 -1.29
N PHE A 222 23.12 -11.08 -0.41
CA PHE A 222 22.80 -10.82 0.99
C PHE A 222 24.08 -10.75 1.83
N ILE A 223 24.83 -9.66 1.63
CA ILE A 223 26.18 -9.44 2.17
C ILE A 223 26.24 -8.33 3.24
N GLY A 224 25.07 -7.85 3.66
CA GLY A 224 24.92 -6.80 4.67
C GLY A 224 25.29 -7.23 6.08
N ASP A 225 25.38 -6.25 6.99
CA ASP A 225 25.62 -6.50 8.41
C ASP A 225 24.30 -6.86 9.12
N PRO A 226 24.13 -8.08 9.67
CA PRO A 226 22.92 -8.48 10.37
C PRO A 226 22.57 -7.59 11.57
N LYS A 227 23.54 -6.84 12.14
CA LYS A 227 23.30 -5.91 13.25
C LYS A 227 22.56 -4.64 12.82
N ARG A 228 22.40 -4.40 11.53
CA ARG A 228 21.68 -3.23 10.98
C ARG A 228 20.21 -3.52 10.66
N GLN A 229 19.73 -4.71 11.04
CA GLN A 229 18.33 -5.09 10.86
C GLN A 229 17.47 -4.54 12.01
N ILE A 230 16.33 -3.94 11.66
CA ILE A 230 15.27 -3.63 12.62
C ILE A 230 14.48 -4.91 12.87
N ALA A 231 14.03 -5.08 14.10
CA ALA A 231 13.54 -6.33 14.65
C ALA A 231 12.14 -6.14 15.27
N PRO A 232 11.35 -7.22 15.45
CA PRO A 232 10.02 -7.14 16.06
C PRO A 232 9.97 -6.41 17.40
N GLU A 233 11.01 -6.52 18.22
CA GLU A 233 11.13 -5.82 19.50
C GLU A 233 11.04 -4.28 19.41
N HIS A 234 11.18 -3.72 18.20
CA HIS A 234 11.07 -2.29 17.94
C HIS A 234 9.72 -1.88 17.33
N TYR A 235 8.78 -2.81 17.14
CA TYR A 235 7.48 -2.55 16.52
C TYR A 235 6.33 -3.02 17.39
N TYR A 236 5.50 -2.05 17.75
CA TYR A 236 4.32 -2.22 18.60
C TYR A 236 3.05 -1.89 17.79
N GLY A 237 3.06 -2.20 16.49
CA GLY A 237 1.94 -1.95 15.59
C GLY A 237 0.86 -3.02 15.66
N SER A 238 -0.32 -2.68 15.15
CA SER A 238 -1.52 -3.51 15.15
C SER A 238 -1.74 -4.22 13.80
N GLY A 239 -0.68 -4.64 13.11
CA GLY A 239 -0.75 -5.24 11.77
C GLY A 239 0.63 -5.65 11.25
N GLY A 240 0.71 -6.82 10.60
CA GLY A 240 1.94 -7.38 10.04
C GLY A 240 3.06 -7.75 11.01
N LYS A 241 4.17 -8.22 10.44
CA LYS A 241 5.36 -8.68 11.19
C LYS A 241 6.63 -8.09 10.60
N ILE A 242 7.51 -7.59 11.46
CA ILE A 242 8.88 -7.26 11.03
C ILE A 242 9.65 -8.55 10.80
N THR A 243 10.18 -8.70 9.59
CA THR A 243 11.12 -9.77 9.25
C THR A 243 12.53 -9.19 9.19
N LYS A 244 13.45 -9.77 9.97
CA LYS A 244 14.89 -9.51 9.82
C LYS A 244 15.32 -10.15 8.51
N VAL A 245 15.97 -9.38 7.64
CA VAL A 245 16.39 -9.86 6.33
C VAL A 245 17.87 -10.18 6.35
N ILE A 246 18.20 -11.48 6.29
CA ILE A 246 19.58 -11.98 6.25
C ILE A 246 19.77 -12.88 5.02
N THR A 247 18.70 -13.51 4.52
CA THR A 247 18.73 -14.33 3.30
C THR A 247 17.73 -13.84 2.25
N TYR A 248 17.76 -14.48 1.08
CA TYR A 248 16.76 -14.26 0.04
C TYR A 248 15.36 -14.64 0.49
N GLU A 249 15.22 -15.73 1.22
CA GLU A 249 13.94 -16.21 1.74
C GLU A 249 13.31 -15.20 2.71
N ASP A 250 14.13 -14.56 3.55
CA ASP A 250 13.64 -13.49 4.43
C ASP A 250 13.18 -12.26 3.64
N ALA A 251 13.88 -11.92 2.55
CA ALA A 251 13.51 -10.80 1.68
C ALA A 251 12.22 -11.08 0.92
N GLU A 252 12.02 -12.33 0.51
CA GLU A 252 10.79 -12.79 -0.12
C GLU A 252 9.60 -12.71 0.83
N GLU A 253 9.76 -13.12 2.10
CA GLU A 253 8.74 -12.93 3.14
C GLU A 253 8.42 -11.44 3.34
N ALA A 254 9.45 -10.58 3.43
CA ALA A 254 9.29 -9.15 3.59
C ALA A 254 8.55 -8.48 2.41
N ILE A 255 8.89 -8.84 1.16
CA ILE A 255 8.19 -8.31 -0.03
C ILE A 255 6.76 -8.86 -0.11
N GLY A 256 6.55 -10.13 0.24
CA GLY A 256 5.23 -10.74 0.30
C GLY A 256 4.30 -10.00 1.27
N GLU A 257 4.80 -9.59 2.43
CA GLU A 257 4.06 -8.79 3.40
C GLU A 257 3.63 -7.43 2.83
N ILE A 258 4.57 -6.71 2.22
CA ILE A 258 4.32 -5.37 1.61
C ILE A 258 3.22 -5.47 0.55
N VAL A 259 3.38 -6.38 -0.41
CA VAL A 259 2.42 -6.54 -1.52
C VAL A 259 1.08 -7.08 -1.02
N GLY A 260 1.10 -8.02 -0.07
CA GLY A 260 -0.09 -8.62 0.50
C GLY A 260 -0.97 -7.61 1.25
N GLN A 261 -0.36 -6.71 2.02
CA GLN A 261 -1.08 -5.66 2.74
C GLN A 261 -1.55 -4.53 1.81
N GLY A 262 -0.74 -4.11 0.83
CA GLY A 262 -1.14 -3.04 -0.11
C GLY A 262 -2.25 -3.46 -1.08
N GLU A 263 -1.98 -4.48 -1.89
CA GLU A 263 -2.84 -4.88 -3.03
C GLU A 263 -3.54 -6.23 -2.85
N GLY A 264 -3.12 -7.05 -1.88
CA GLY A 264 -3.55 -8.44 -1.72
C GLY A 264 -2.67 -9.44 -2.47
N ILE A 265 -2.70 -10.71 -2.05
CA ILE A 265 -1.97 -11.80 -2.70
C ILE A 265 -2.75 -12.38 -3.88
N ASP A 266 -2.22 -12.32 -5.10
CA ASP A 266 -2.75 -12.97 -6.33
C ASP A 266 -4.28 -13.09 -6.45
N GLY A 267 -4.98 -11.98 -6.23
CA GLY A 267 -6.44 -11.94 -6.37
C GLY A 267 -7.22 -12.56 -5.21
N THR A 268 -6.56 -12.75 -4.07
CA THR A 268 -7.15 -13.01 -2.77
C THR A 268 -6.92 -11.82 -1.84
N ILE A 269 -7.95 -11.50 -1.06
CA ILE A 269 -8.04 -10.30 -0.22
C ILE A 269 -7.47 -10.46 1.18
N THR A 270 -7.20 -11.69 1.58
CA THR A 270 -6.85 -12.00 2.96
C THR A 270 -5.34 -12.04 3.07
N THR A 271 -4.78 -11.21 3.96
CA THR A 271 -3.43 -11.46 4.44
C THR A 271 -3.45 -12.73 5.30
N GLU A 272 -2.33 -13.45 5.37
CA GLU A 272 -2.23 -14.65 6.23
C GLU A 272 -2.22 -14.30 7.74
N HIS A 273 -2.29 -13.01 8.08
CA HIS A 273 -2.17 -12.49 9.43
C HIS A 273 -3.55 -12.08 9.98
N VAL A 274 -4.06 -12.87 10.92
CA VAL A 274 -5.31 -12.60 11.65
C VAL A 274 -4.98 -11.91 12.98
N LEU A 275 -5.52 -10.72 13.21
CA LEU A 275 -5.54 -10.10 14.54
C LEU A 275 -6.84 -10.42 15.27
N PHE A 276 -6.72 -10.52 16.59
CA PHE A 276 -7.74 -10.94 17.54
C PHE A 276 -9.16 -10.39 17.25
N GLY A 277 -10.09 -11.29 16.94
CA GLY A 277 -11.54 -11.07 17.09
C GLY A 277 -12.33 -10.80 15.80
N GLU A 278 -11.68 -10.51 14.67
CA GLU A 278 -12.33 -10.39 13.36
C GLU A 278 -11.60 -11.27 12.33
N ASN A 279 -12.34 -12.12 11.63
CA ASN A 279 -11.78 -13.30 10.94
C ASN A 279 -11.00 -13.01 9.64
N ILE A 280 -10.83 -11.74 9.22
CA ILE A 280 -10.22 -11.37 7.93
C ILE A 280 -9.57 -9.97 8.02
N GLU A 281 -8.29 -9.85 7.65
CA GLU A 281 -7.63 -8.57 7.41
C GLU A 281 -7.53 -8.31 5.90
N TYR A 282 -8.04 -7.16 5.46
CA TYR A 282 -8.17 -6.79 4.04
C TYR A 282 -7.03 -5.87 3.58
N ALA A 283 -6.65 -5.96 2.31
CA ALA A 283 -5.67 -5.05 1.72
C ALA A 283 -6.12 -3.57 1.74
N HIS A 284 -5.17 -2.63 1.69
CA HIS A 284 -5.41 -1.19 1.89
C HIS A 284 -6.52 -0.62 0.99
N TYR A 285 -6.53 -0.99 -0.29
CA TYR A 285 -7.58 -0.60 -1.23
C TYR A 285 -8.98 -0.86 -0.69
N PHE A 286 -9.20 -2.05 -0.13
CA PHE A 286 -10.51 -2.47 0.38
C PHE A 286 -10.85 -1.75 1.69
N LYS A 287 -9.89 -1.54 2.59
CA LYS A 287 -10.09 -0.71 3.79
C LYS A 287 -10.58 0.70 3.41
N PHE A 288 -10.04 1.31 2.36
CA PHE A 288 -10.53 2.61 1.87
C PHE A 288 -11.90 2.53 1.17
N GLN A 289 -12.23 1.40 0.53
CA GLN A 289 -13.57 1.15 0.00
C GLN A 289 -14.60 1.04 1.12
N GLU A 290 -14.29 0.38 2.24
CA GLU A 290 -15.21 0.27 3.39
C GLU A 290 -15.63 1.66 3.88
N ILE A 291 -14.67 2.59 3.98
CA ILE A 291 -14.95 3.99 4.32
C ILE A 291 -15.75 4.67 3.20
N SER A 292 -15.43 4.44 1.93
CA SER A 292 -16.17 5.06 0.83
C SER A 292 -17.66 4.66 0.81
N TYR A 293 -17.96 3.42 1.18
CA TYR A 293 -19.32 2.87 1.29
C TYR A 293 -19.97 3.07 2.66
N GLY A 294 -19.21 3.39 3.72
CA GLY A 294 -19.70 3.42 5.09
C GLY A 294 -20.14 2.04 5.59
N ARG A 295 -19.41 0.99 5.18
CA ARG A 295 -19.77 -0.40 5.48
C ARG A 295 -18.55 -1.32 5.38
N MET A 296 -18.43 -2.23 6.33
CA MET A 296 -17.38 -3.25 6.36
C MET A 296 -17.63 -4.34 5.30
N TYR A 297 -16.55 -4.93 4.77
CA TYR A 297 -16.66 -6.18 4.05
C TYR A 297 -17.04 -7.33 5.00
N SER A 298 -17.69 -8.36 4.45
CA SER A 298 -17.99 -9.61 5.13
C SER A 298 -17.25 -10.77 4.47
N ALA A 299 -17.18 -11.91 5.18
CA ALA A 299 -16.60 -13.14 4.65
C ALA A 299 -17.35 -13.69 3.42
N ASN A 300 -18.58 -13.24 3.17
CA ASN A 300 -19.41 -13.67 2.04
C ASN A 300 -19.26 -12.74 0.81
N ASP A 301 -18.56 -11.62 0.95
CA ASP A 301 -18.29 -10.74 -0.18
C ASP A 301 -17.38 -11.45 -1.19
N THR A 302 -17.53 -11.10 -2.47
CA THR A 302 -16.81 -11.74 -3.59
C THR A 302 -16.40 -10.68 -4.62
N ASN A 303 -15.73 -11.09 -5.72
CA ASN A 303 -15.33 -10.22 -6.84
C ASN A 303 -14.28 -9.14 -6.51
N PHE A 304 -13.27 -9.56 -5.76
CA PHE A 304 -12.15 -8.71 -5.35
C PHE A 304 -10.98 -8.68 -6.34
N GLN A 305 -11.09 -9.41 -7.46
CA GLN A 305 -10.09 -9.39 -8.53
C GLN A 305 -10.36 -8.25 -9.50
N MET A 306 -9.33 -7.78 -10.20
CA MET A 306 -9.50 -6.77 -11.25
C MET A 306 -10.35 -7.26 -12.43
N PRO A 307 -11.29 -6.43 -12.94
CA PRO A 307 -11.75 -5.18 -12.36
C PRO A 307 -12.53 -5.42 -11.07
N VAL A 308 -12.14 -4.78 -9.96
CA VAL A 308 -12.83 -4.97 -8.67
C VAL A 308 -14.28 -4.51 -8.79
N ARG A 309 -15.20 -5.41 -8.48
CA ARG A 309 -16.65 -5.17 -8.46
C ARG A 309 -17.27 -5.46 -7.09
N SER A 310 -16.44 -5.82 -6.11
CA SER A 310 -16.88 -6.12 -4.77
C SER A 310 -17.47 -4.88 -4.10
N VAL A 311 -18.65 -5.04 -3.50
CA VAL A 311 -19.32 -4.02 -2.70
C VAL A 311 -19.48 -4.60 -1.30
N PRO A 312 -19.07 -3.90 -0.23
CA PRO A 312 -19.15 -4.42 1.12
C PRO A 312 -20.61 -4.70 1.53
N THR A 313 -20.87 -5.86 2.13
CA THR A 313 -22.20 -6.26 2.62
C THR A 313 -22.27 -6.45 4.14
N GLY A 314 -21.15 -6.30 4.84
CA GLY A 314 -21.05 -6.45 6.28
C GLY A 314 -21.67 -5.29 7.08
N ARG A 315 -21.17 -5.11 8.30
CA ARG A 315 -21.71 -4.13 9.26
C ARG A 315 -21.62 -2.70 8.70
N PRO A 316 -22.73 -1.95 8.65
CA PRO A 316 -22.69 -0.53 8.28
C PRO A 316 -22.08 0.32 9.41
N PHE A 317 -21.49 1.45 9.06
CA PHE A 317 -21.04 2.47 10.01
C PHE A 317 -21.26 3.88 9.45
N ALA A 318 -21.51 4.83 10.34
CA ALA A 318 -21.83 6.20 9.93
C ALA A 318 -20.57 7.01 9.61
N ILE A 319 -20.66 7.86 8.59
CA ILE A 319 -19.60 8.80 8.24
C ILE A 319 -20.15 10.21 8.18
N SER A 320 -19.65 11.05 9.07
CA SER A 320 -19.91 12.48 9.12
C SER A 320 -18.82 13.25 8.36
N TRP A 321 -19.13 13.62 7.12
CA TRP A 321 -18.25 14.45 6.27
C TRP A 321 -18.08 15.89 6.78
N SER A 322 -18.93 16.33 7.71
CA SER A 322 -18.88 17.64 8.37
C SER A 322 -18.07 17.62 9.67
N SER A 323 -17.82 16.44 10.25
CA SER A 323 -17.04 16.28 11.49
C SER A 323 -15.54 16.23 11.21
N VAL A 324 -15.04 17.22 10.48
CA VAL A 324 -13.66 17.32 10.01
C VAL A 324 -13.15 18.73 10.31
N TYR A 325 -11.91 18.86 10.81
CA TYR A 325 -11.20 20.12 10.92
C TYR A 325 -10.93 20.72 9.54
N ASN A 326 -10.92 22.04 9.46
CA ASN A 326 -10.58 22.69 8.20
C ASN A 326 -9.07 22.54 7.93
N MET A 327 -8.72 22.20 6.68
CA MET A 327 -7.34 22.19 6.20
C MET A 327 -7.36 22.63 4.74
N LYS A 328 -6.48 23.57 4.39
CA LYS A 328 -6.24 23.88 2.97
C LYS A 328 -5.52 22.70 2.33
N ALA A 329 -5.84 22.39 1.07
CA ALA A 329 -5.09 21.39 0.32
C ALA A 329 -3.63 21.83 0.14
N ASN A 330 -2.69 20.89 0.31
CA ASN A 330 -1.25 21.13 0.24
C ASN A 330 -0.80 22.37 1.03
N PRO A 331 -1.02 22.37 2.37
CA PRO A 331 -0.64 23.51 3.17
C PRO A 331 0.88 23.74 3.03
N LYS A 332 1.25 24.97 2.71
CA LYS A 332 2.66 25.39 2.68
C LYS A 332 2.94 26.13 3.97
N ASN A 333 4.11 25.91 4.57
CA ASN A 333 4.67 26.89 5.48
C ASN A 333 4.96 28.14 4.63
N GLU A 334 4.07 29.14 4.68
CA GLU A 334 4.49 30.49 4.35
C GLU A 334 5.69 30.79 5.26
N ARG A 335 6.82 31.20 4.69
CA ARG A 335 7.97 31.62 5.50
C ARG A 335 7.47 32.70 6.45
N LEU A 336 7.47 32.40 7.76
CA LEU A 336 7.37 33.40 8.82
C LEU A 336 8.61 34.30 8.77
#